data_AF-A0A3M0ZEP9-F1
#
_entry.id   AF-A0A3M0ZEP9-F1
#
_cell.length_a   1.000
_cell.length_b   1.000
_cell.length_c   1.000
_cell.angle_alpha   90.00
_cell.angle_beta   90.00
_cell.angle_gamma   90.00
#
_symmetry.space_group_name_H-M   'P 1'
#
loop_
_entity.id
_entity.type
_entity.pdbx_description
1 polymer ?
#
loop_
_entity_poly.entity_id
_entity_poly.type
_entity_poly.pdbx_seq_one_letter_code
_entity_poly.pdbx_strand_id
1 'polypeptide(L)'
;DYTPEATRNVIEREVPGISEAMRVLCLEKTSKAMLSRGIAGTRKQTLIINLPGSSKGVKESLEVILDALPSALRMLTGKDFRS
;
A
#
# COMPACT_ATOMS: atom_id res chain seq x y z
N ASP A 1 9.28 -14.74 -4.96
CA ASP A 1 8.69 -13.42 -5.24
C ASP A 1 9.72 -12.36 -4.81
N TYR A 2 10.11 -11.44 -5.68
CA TYR A 2 11.10 -10.38 -5.38
C TYR A 2 10.48 -8.97 -5.49
N THR A 3 9.15 -8.91 -5.57
CA THR A 3 8.41 -7.66 -5.82
C THR A 3 8.66 -6.61 -4.71
N PRO A 4 8.70 -6.95 -3.40
CA PRO A 4 9.02 -5.97 -2.36
C PRO A 4 10.39 -5.33 -2.52
N GLU A 5 11.41 -6.12 -2.85
CA GLU A 5 12.78 -5.66 -3.06
C GLU A 5 12.88 -4.78 -4.32
N ALA A 6 12.19 -5.16 -5.39
CA ALA A 6 12.10 -4.35 -6.60
C ALA A 6 11.37 -3.02 -6.34
N THR A 7 10.27 -3.03 -5.58
CA THR A 7 9.55 -1.81 -5.21
C THR A 7 10.43 -0.90 -4.35
N ARG A 8 11.18 -1.45 -3.37
CA ARG A 8 12.08 -0.66 -2.52
C ARG A 8 13.17 0.04 -3.32
N ASN A 9 13.66 -0.58 -4.39
CA ASN A 9 14.68 0.01 -5.27
C ASN A 9 14.18 1.18 -6.13
N VAL A 10 12.86 1.33 -6.32
CA VAL A 10 12.29 2.35 -7.23
C VAL A 10 11.55 3.47 -6.50
N ILE A 11 11.11 3.24 -5.27
CA ILE A 11 10.45 4.27 -4.46
C ILE A 11 11.47 5.25 -3.89
N GLU A 12 11.06 6.51 -3.75
CA GLU A 12 11.82 7.59 -3.13
C GLU A 12 11.56 7.66 -1.62
N ARG A 13 10.34 7.32 -1.19
CA ARG A 13 9.92 7.27 0.22
C ARG A 13 8.99 6.09 0.48
N GLU A 14 9.18 5.39 1.59
CA GLU A 14 8.24 4.35 2.05
C GLU A 14 6.99 4.99 2.69
N VAL A 15 5.85 4.33 2.54
CA VAL A 15 4.58 4.65 3.21
C VAL A 15 4.15 3.41 4.01
N PRO A 16 4.83 3.10 5.12
CA PRO A 16 4.67 1.84 5.82
C PRO A 16 3.24 1.61 6.31
N GLY A 17 2.55 2.68 6.74
CA GLY A 17 1.19 2.61 7.28
C GLY A 17 0.16 1.96 6.35
N ILE A 18 0.30 2.10 5.02
CA ILE A 18 -0.58 1.40 4.06
C ILE A 18 -0.34 -0.12 4.14
N SER A 19 0.93 -0.54 4.08
CA SER A 19 1.29 -1.96 4.13
C SER A 19 0.98 -2.61 5.47
N GLU A 20 1.06 -1.85 6.57
CA GLU A 20 0.72 -2.29 7.92
C GLU A 20 -0.79 -2.44 8.09
N ALA A 21 -1.57 -1.44 7.69
CA ALA A 21 -3.03 -1.49 7.76
C ALA A 21 -3.58 -2.69 6.98
N MET A 22 -3.10 -2.92 5.75
CA MET A 22 -3.50 -4.10 4.96
C MET A 22 -3.19 -5.39 5.70
N ARG A 23 -2.00 -5.54 6.30
CA ARG A 23 -1.62 -6.75 7.05
C ARG A 23 -2.49 -6.95 8.28
N VAL A 24 -2.64 -5.92 9.11
CA VAL A 24 -3.38 -6.00 10.38
C VAL A 24 -4.85 -6.30 10.13
N LEU A 25 -5.51 -5.57 9.22
CA LEU A 25 -6.94 -5.74 8.99
C LEU A 25 -7.27 -6.99 8.17
N CYS A 26 -6.38 -7.43 7.26
CA CYS A 26 -6.58 -8.72 6.58
C CYS A 26 -6.32 -9.92 7.50
N LEU A 27 -5.55 -9.76 8.59
CA LEU A 27 -5.32 -10.84 9.55
C LEU A 27 -6.61 -11.31 10.24
N GLU A 28 -7.58 -10.42 10.40
CA GLU A 28 -8.91 -10.75 10.92
C GLU A 28 -9.67 -11.73 9.99
N LYS A 29 -9.38 -11.68 8.69
CA LYS A 29 -9.99 -12.54 7.67
C LYS A 29 -9.18 -13.79 7.38
N THR A 30 -7.85 -13.71 7.43
CA THR A 30 -6.96 -14.84 7.15
C THR A 30 -5.60 -14.72 7.81
N SER A 31 -5.17 -15.78 8.50
CA SER A 31 -3.83 -15.86 9.09
C SER A 31 -2.70 -15.75 8.06
N LYS A 32 -2.96 -16.05 6.77
CA LYS A 32 -1.97 -15.91 5.70
C LYS A 32 -1.54 -14.47 5.45
N ALA A 33 -2.33 -13.48 5.87
CA ALA A 33 -2.01 -12.06 5.68
C ALA A 33 -0.68 -11.65 6.33
N MET A 34 -0.26 -12.32 7.43
CA MET A 34 1.04 -12.05 8.08
C MET A 34 2.24 -12.36 7.18
N LEU A 35 2.07 -13.24 6.19
CA LEU A 35 3.14 -13.65 5.28
C LEU A 35 3.33 -12.66 4.13
N SER A 36 2.47 -11.64 4.01
CA SER A 36 2.63 -10.60 3.01
C SER A 36 3.91 -9.81 3.27
N ARG A 37 4.78 -9.77 2.27
CA ARG A 37 5.99 -8.94 2.27
C ARG A 37 5.81 -7.64 1.48
N GLY A 38 4.60 -7.39 0.97
CA GLY A 38 4.31 -6.22 0.15
C GLY A 38 4.56 -4.92 0.91
N ILE A 39 5.16 -3.94 0.23
CA ILE A 39 5.38 -2.60 0.76
C ILE A 39 4.52 -1.59 -0.01
N ALA A 40 4.48 -0.36 0.50
CA ALA A 40 3.93 0.77 -0.21
C ALA A 40 4.91 1.93 -0.12
N GLY A 41 4.95 2.76 -1.16
CA GLY A 41 5.87 3.87 -1.24
C GLY A 41 5.52 4.80 -2.39
N THR A 42 6.26 5.90 -2.47
CA THR A 42 6.00 6.96 -3.44
C THR A 42 7.21 7.14 -4.33
N ARG A 43 6.96 7.50 -5.58
CA ARG A 43 7.99 7.89 -6.56
C ARG A 43 7.47 9.08 -7.32
N LYS A 44 8.06 10.26 -7.16
CA LYS A 44 7.53 11.52 -7.68
C LYS A 44 6.07 11.70 -7.25
N GLN A 45 5.14 11.84 -8.19
CA GLN A 45 3.71 11.99 -7.95
C GLN A 45 2.93 10.66 -8.09
N THR A 46 3.61 9.53 -7.91
CA THR A 46 3.03 8.19 -8.05
C THR A 46 3.06 7.45 -6.73
N LEU A 47 1.92 6.91 -6.32
CA LEU A 47 1.80 5.93 -5.24
C LEU A 47 1.98 4.52 -5.80
N ILE A 48 2.85 3.74 -5.21
CA ILE A 48 3.11 2.33 -5.57
C ILE A 48 2.75 1.47 -4.36
N ILE A 49 1.88 0.48 -4.57
CA ILE A 49 1.39 -0.41 -3.51
C ILE A 49 1.50 -1.85 -4.01
N ASN A 50 2.20 -2.70 -3.27
CA ASN A 50 2.21 -4.13 -3.55
C ASN A 50 0.94 -4.78 -2.98
N LEU A 51 0.20 -5.48 -3.84
CA LEU A 51 -0.97 -6.25 -3.44
C LEU A 51 -0.66 -7.75 -3.46
N PRO A 52 -1.41 -8.59 -2.70
CA PRO A 52 -1.23 -10.03 -2.72
C PRO A 52 -1.48 -10.63 -4.12
N GLY A 53 -0.82 -11.76 -4.44
CA GLY A 53 -0.98 -12.41 -5.75
C GLY A 53 -2.31 -13.14 -6.00
N SER A 54 -3.20 -13.22 -5.01
CA SER A 54 -4.51 -13.87 -5.15
C SER A 54 -5.63 -12.84 -5.28
N SER A 55 -6.61 -13.08 -6.15
CA SER A 55 -7.74 -12.16 -6.36
C SER A 55 -8.51 -11.84 -5.07
N LYS A 56 -8.63 -12.82 -4.17
CA LYS A 56 -9.23 -12.62 -2.84
C LYS A 56 -8.40 -11.65 -2.00
N GLY A 57 -7.09 -11.88 -1.90
CA GLY A 57 -6.19 -11.00 -1.13
C GLY A 57 -6.10 -9.59 -1.70
N VAL A 58 -6.16 -9.44 -3.03
CA VAL A 58 -6.26 -8.12 -3.70
C VAL A 58 -7.52 -7.39 -3.23
N LYS A 59 -8.67 -8.06 -3.30
CA LYS A 59 -9.96 -7.45 -2.91
C LYS A 59 -9.95 -7.02 -1.44
N GLU A 60 -9.53 -7.91 -0.54
CA GLU A 60 -9.48 -7.63 0.90
C GLU A 60 -8.51 -6.49 1.23
N SER A 61 -7.35 -6.44 0.56
CA SER A 61 -6.36 -5.37 0.76
C SER A 61 -6.85 -4.03 0.22
N LEU A 62 -7.53 -4.02 -0.93
CA LEU A 62 -8.10 -2.80 -1.51
C LEU A 62 -9.22 -2.22 -0.65
N GLU A 63 -10.12 -3.07 -0.13
CA GLU A 63 -11.18 -2.66 0.80
C GLU A 63 -10.62 -1.89 2.01
N VAL A 64 -9.44 -2.25 2.50
CA VAL A 64 -8.78 -1.58 3.64
C VAL A 64 -8.31 -0.17 3.30
N ILE A 65 -7.82 0.05 2.08
CA ILE A 65 -7.07 1.28 1.74
C ILE A 65 -7.84 2.25 0.85
N LEU A 66 -8.93 1.78 0.21
CA LEU A 66 -9.68 2.52 -0.81
C LEU A 66 -10.09 3.93 -0.36
N ASP A 67 -10.60 4.06 0.86
CA ASP A 67 -11.07 5.34 1.40
C ASP A 67 -9.94 6.35 1.63
N ALA A 68 -8.72 5.86 1.88
CA ALA A 68 -7.54 6.70 2.10
C ALA A 68 -6.86 7.15 0.79
N LEU A 69 -7.07 6.44 -0.32
CA LEU A 69 -6.39 6.72 -1.59
C LEU A 69 -6.64 8.14 -2.13
N PRO A 70 -7.86 8.72 -2.11
CA PRO A 70 -8.07 10.07 -2.60
C PRO A 70 -7.22 11.13 -1.87
N SER A 71 -7.13 11.01 -0.54
CA SER A 71 -6.31 11.91 0.27
C SER A 71 -4.81 11.68 0.03
N ALA A 72 -4.37 10.43 -0.05
CA ALA A 72 -2.98 10.10 -0.38
C ALA A 72 -2.55 10.69 -1.74
N LEU A 73 -3.42 10.63 -2.76
CA LEU A 73 -3.15 11.19 -4.08
C LEU A 73 -3.13 12.73 -4.09
N ARG A 74 -3.96 13.39 -3.28
CA ARG A 74 -3.93 14.86 -3.12
C ARG A 74 -2.62 15.33 -2.50
N MET A 75 -2.17 14.65 -1.44
CA MET A 75 -0.87 14.91 -0.81
C MET A 75 0.30 14.73 -1.81
N LEU A 76 0.24 13.69 -2.64
CA LEU A 76 1.28 13.41 -3.63
C LEU A 76 1.38 14.41 -4.77
N THR A 77 0.25 14.96 -5.19
CA THR A 77 0.20 15.95 -6.28
C THR A 77 0.42 17.39 -5.79
N GLY A 78 0.73 17.58 -4.49
CA GLY A 78 0.93 18.88 -3.89
C GLY A 78 -0.34 19.74 -3.81
N LYS A 79 -1.52 19.13 -4.01
CA LYS A 79 -2.81 19.84 -3.99
C LYS A 79 -3.31 20.15 -2.58
N ASP A 80 -2.64 19.63 -1.55
CA ASP A 80 -2.97 19.83 -0.12
C ASP A 80 -2.04 20.83 0.61
N PHE A 81 -1.17 21.58 -0.08
CA PHE A 81 -0.42 22.69 0.56
C PHE A 81 -1.30 23.93 0.76
N ARG A 82 -2.33 23.85 1.60
CA ARG A 82 -2.99 25.00 2.24
C ARG A 82 -3.54 24.61 3.62
N SER A 83 -2.74 24.88 4.64
CA SER A 83 -3.20 25.31 5.97
C SER A 83 -2.19 26.33 6.49
#